data_AF-A0A2R2W5W3-F1
#
_entry.id   AF-A0A2R2W5W3-F1
#
_cell.length_a   1.000
_cell.length_b   1.000
_cell.length_c   1.000
_cell.angle_alpha   90.00
_cell.angle_beta   90.00
_cell.angle_gamma   90.00
#
_symmetry.space_group_name_H-M   'P 1'
#
loop_
_entity.id
_entity.type
_entity.pdbx_description
1 polymer ?
#
loop_
_entity_poly.entity_id
_entity_poly.type
_entity_poly.pdbx_seq_one_letter_code
_entity_poly.pdbx_strand_id
1 'polypeptide(L)'
;MTTENSDQPETPRAKPTKTSQTMKPFTAAKKLGIHLPATPEEFQNTPLTREAFAELSDNPPEWLQELRRTGPHPRPEVARKLGVTISGLARGGVEEALTTDEITALLEEMPWWLSQERYNLAQVRDEELRVKERNAERAAKRAAEGR
;
A
#
# COMPACT_ATOMS: atom_id res chain seq x y z
N MET A 1 44.47 -24.34 -57.06
CA MET A 1 43.14 -24.65 -56.48
C MET A 1 43.20 -24.30 -55.01
N THR A 2 42.90 -23.05 -54.72
CA THR A 2 42.83 -22.44 -53.40
C THR A 2 41.43 -22.68 -52.85
N THR A 3 41.30 -23.25 -51.65
CA THR A 3 40.03 -23.30 -50.92
C THR A 3 40.08 -22.26 -49.82
N GLU A 4 39.46 -21.11 -50.06
CA GLU A 4 39.08 -20.13 -49.04
C GLU A 4 37.96 -20.75 -48.20
N ASN A 5 38.21 -20.96 -46.90
CA ASN A 5 37.15 -21.22 -45.95
C ASN A 5 36.75 -19.88 -45.33
N SER A 6 35.52 -19.44 -45.62
CA SER A 6 34.96 -18.17 -45.19
C SER A 6 34.73 -18.17 -43.69
N ASP A 7 35.51 -17.36 -42.98
CA ASP A 7 35.29 -16.96 -41.60
C ASP A 7 34.05 -16.04 -41.56
N GLN A 8 32.97 -16.50 -40.91
CA GLN A 8 31.76 -15.71 -40.66
C GLN A 8 31.87 -15.13 -39.25
N PRO A 9 31.79 -13.79 -39.05
CA PRO A 9 31.80 -13.24 -37.71
C PRO A 9 30.46 -13.47 -37.02
N GLU A 10 30.49 -14.23 -35.92
CA GLU A 10 29.34 -14.43 -35.03
C GLU A 10 28.83 -13.08 -34.49
N THR A 11 27.55 -12.81 -34.70
CA THR A 11 26.88 -11.62 -34.18
C THR A 11 26.77 -11.71 -32.65
N PRO A 12 27.24 -10.71 -31.86
CA PRO A 12 27.11 -10.78 -30.42
C PRO A 12 25.64 -10.69 -30.02
N ARG A 13 25.17 -11.73 -29.32
CA ARG A 13 23.84 -11.85 -28.74
C ARG A 13 23.60 -10.68 -27.77
N ALA A 14 22.83 -9.69 -28.19
CA ALA A 14 22.45 -8.56 -27.36
C ALA A 14 21.78 -9.09 -26.08
N LYS A 15 22.25 -8.64 -24.91
CA LYS A 15 21.64 -8.94 -23.61
C LYS A 15 20.18 -8.46 -23.64
N PRO A 16 19.20 -9.25 -23.18
CA PRO A 16 17.81 -8.80 -23.16
C PRO A 16 17.73 -7.52 -22.33
N THR A 17 17.33 -6.43 -22.97
CA THR A 17 17.01 -5.17 -22.30
C THR A 17 15.96 -5.48 -21.25
N LYS A 18 16.21 -5.08 -19.99
CA LYS A 18 15.22 -5.21 -18.91
C LYS A 18 13.94 -4.53 -19.39
N THR A 19 12.91 -5.29 -19.70
CA THR A 19 11.58 -4.76 -19.95
C THR A 19 11.19 -3.96 -18.72
N SER A 20 11.02 -2.64 -18.88
CA SER A 20 10.54 -1.77 -17.82
C SER A 20 9.18 -2.30 -17.39
N GLN A 21 9.12 -2.87 -16.18
CA GLN A 21 7.88 -3.43 -15.66
C GLN A 21 6.93 -2.26 -15.41
N THR A 22 5.90 -2.15 -16.24
CA THR A 22 4.81 -1.19 -16.06
C THR A 22 3.75 -1.79 -15.13
N MET A 23 3.10 -0.94 -14.35
CA MET A 23 1.98 -1.32 -13.50
C MET A 23 0.73 -0.53 -13.87
N LYS A 24 -0.42 -1.19 -13.74
CA LYS A 24 -1.73 -0.57 -13.99
C LYS A 24 -1.97 0.60 -13.01
N PRO A 25 -2.66 1.67 -13.44
CA PRO A 25 -3.02 2.81 -12.57
C PRO A 25 -3.69 2.38 -11.26
N PHE A 26 -4.58 1.38 -11.31
CA PHE A 26 -5.20 0.81 -10.13
C PHE A 26 -4.19 0.26 -9.10
N THR A 27 -3.16 -0.44 -9.57
CA THR A 27 -2.09 -0.96 -8.71
C THR A 27 -1.23 0.17 -8.15
N ALA A 28 -0.94 1.20 -8.95
CA ALA A 28 -0.20 2.37 -8.51
C ALA A 28 -0.97 3.15 -7.42
N ALA A 29 -2.26 3.44 -7.64
CA ALA A 29 -3.13 4.10 -6.68
C ALA A 29 -3.20 3.34 -5.35
N LYS A 30 -3.37 2.00 -5.41
CA LYS A 30 -3.38 1.15 -4.21
C LYS A 30 -2.07 1.25 -3.42
N LYS A 31 -0.93 1.30 -4.10
CA LYS A 31 0.38 1.47 -3.44
C LYS A 31 0.60 2.87 -2.89
N LEU A 32 0.08 3.90 -3.56
CA LEU A 32 0.14 5.30 -3.12
C LEU A 32 -0.84 5.62 -1.98
N GLY A 33 -1.80 4.72 -1.69
CA GLY A 33 -2.81 4.90 -0.67
C GLY A 33 -3.90 5.91 -1.07
N ILE A 34 -4.23 6.01 -2.37
CA ILE A 34 -5.16 7.01 -2.89
C ILE A 34 -6.38 6.39 -3.59
N HIS A 35 -7.46 7.16 -3.66
CA HIS A 35 -8.67 6.78 -4.39
C HIS A 35 -8.54 7.12 -5.88
N LEU A 36 -8.36 6.09 -6.73
CA LEU A 36 -8.12 6.24 -8.16
C LEU A 36 -9.15 7.12 -8.90
N PRO A 37 -10.47 7.00 -8.67
CA PRO A 37 -11.46 7.86 -9.36
C PRO A 37 -11.28 9.36 -9.12
N ALA A 38 -10.58 9.76 -8.05
CA ALA A 38 -10.33 11.15 -7.72
C ALA A 38 -8.97 11.67 -8.22
N THR A 39 -8.18 10.85 -8.93
CA THR A 39 -6.91 11.29 -9.54
C THR A 39 -7.14 11.93 -10.91
N PRO A 40 -6.20 12.75 -11.44
CA PRO A 40 -6.29 13.27 -12.81
C PRO A 40 -6.43 12.17 -13.88
N GLU A 41 -7.12 12.49 -14.98
CA GLU A 41 -7.42 11.53 -16.05
C GLU A 41 -6.15 10.94 -16.67
N GLU A 42 -5.08 11.72 -16.76
CA GLU A 42 -3.78 11.28 -17.26
C GLU A 42 -3.22 10.13 -16.41
N PHE A 43 -3.37 10.21 -15.09
CA PHE A 43 -2.97 9.12 -14.19
C PHE A 43 -3.89 7.91 -14.30
N GLN A 44 -5.21 8.13 -14.43
CA GLN A 44 -6.19 7.04 -14.52
C GLN A 44 -6.00 6.17 -15.76
N ASN A 45 -5.59 6.77 -16.88
CA ASN A 45 -5.52 6.12 -18.19
C ASN A 45 -4.10 5.65 -18.58
N THR A 46 -3.05 6.16 -17.90
CA THR A 46 -1.66 5.89 -18.30
C THR A 46 -0.99 4.86 -17.39
N PRO A 47 -0.57 3.68 -17.89
CA PRO A 47 0.25 2.75 -17.12
C PRO A 47 1.57 3.39 -16.66
N LEU A 48 1.97 3.12 -15.42
CA LEU A 48 3.16 3.72 -14.82
C LEU A 48 4.33 2.74 -14.84
N THR A 49 5.51 3.21 -15.25
CA THR A 49 6.76 2.48 -15.01
C THR A 49 7.11 2.49 -13.52
N ARG A 50 8.00 1.59 -13.10
CA ARG A 50 8.51 1.59 -11.72
C ARG A 50 9.21 2.89 -11.38
N GLU A 51 9.93 3.47 -12.35
CA GLU A 51 10.64 4.73 -12.21
C GLU A 51 9.67 5.90 -12.03
N ALA A 52 8.62 6.00 -12.85
CA ALA A 52 7.59 7.03 -12.71
C ALA A 52 6.81 6.91 -11.38
N PHE A 53 6.55 5.68 -10.93
CA PHE A 53 5.95 5.45 -9.62
C PHE A 53 6.86 5.91 -8.46
N ALA A 54 8.17 5.66 -8.57
CA ALA A 54 9.14 6.11 -7.57
C ALA A 54 9.18 7.64 -7.52
N GLU A 55 9.24 8.30 -8.68
CA GLU A 55 9.21 9.76 -8.77
C GLU A 55 7.96 10.36 -8.11
N LEU A 56 6.76 9.81 -8.37
CA LEU A 56 5.54 10.26 -7.70
C LEU A 56 5.54 10.02 -6.18
N SER A 57 6.29 9.04 -5.72
CA SER A 57 6.39 8.71 -4.29
C SER A 57 7.38 9.64 -3.59
N ASP A 58 8.51 9.91 -4.23
CA ASP A 58 9.62 10.70 -3.69
C ASP A 58 9.34 12.21 -3.82
N ASN A 59 8.77 12.63 -4.95
CA ASN A 59 8.43 14.01 -5.28
C ASN A 59 6.92 14.12 -5.60
N PRO A 60 6.03 13.99 -4.58
CA PRO A 60 4.60 13.98 -4.82
C PRO A 60 4.12 15.34 -5.36
N PRO A 61 3.44 15.39 -6.52
CA PRO A 61 2.87 16.63 -7.05
C PRO A 61 1.74 17.15 -6.17
N GLU A 62 1.38 18.42 -6.33
CA GLU A 62 0.37 19.11 -5.49
C GLU A 62 -0.97 18.36 -5.45
N TRP A 63 -1.49 17.89 -6.59
CA TRP A 63 -2.74 17.12 -6.63
C TRP A 63 -2.68 15.86 -5.77
N LEU A 64 -1.52 15.20 -5.69
CA LEU A 64 -1.35 13.99 -4.88
C LEU A 64 -1.26 14.31 -3.40
N GLN A 65 -0.60 15.41 -3.05
CA GLN A 65 -0.54 15.91 -1.68
C GLN A 65 -1.94 16.31 -1.19
N GLU A 66 -2.69 17.02 -2.02
CA GLU A 66 -4.05 17.45 -1.71
C GLU A 66 -4.99 16.25 -1.53
N LEU A 67 -4.94 15.29 -2.44
CA LEU A 67 -5.77 14.08 -2.34
C LEU A 67 -5.48 13.29 -1.05
N ARG A 68 -4.23 13.25 -0.59
CA ARG A 68 -3.85 12.63 0.70
C ARG A 68 -4.30 13.44 1.91
N ARG A 69 -4.46 14.76 1.77
CA ARG A 69 -4.81 15.69 2.84
C ARG A 69 -6.31 15.74 3.07
N THR A 70 -7.09 15.92 2.01
CA THR A 70 -8.53 16.26 2.07
C THR A 70 -9.39 15.29 1.29
N GLY A 71 -8.83 14.72 0.23
CA GLY A 71 -9.56 13.94 -0.76
C GLY A 71 -10.23 12.68 -0.22
N PRO A 72 -11.07 12.04 -1.05
CA PRO A 72 -11.67 10.76 -0.72
C PRO A 72 -10.55 9.74 -0.47
N HIS A 73 -10.48 9.25 0.77
CA HIS A 73 -9.51 8.26 1.21
C HIS A 73 -10.02 6.87 0.84
N PRO A 74 -9.18 5.98 0.31
CA PRO A 74 -9.59 4.60 0.07
C PRO A 74 -9.88 3.90 1.41
N ARG A 75 -10.75 2.88 1.39
CA ARG A 75 -11.19 2.14 2.60
C ARG A 75 -10.07 1.78 3.60
N PRO A 76 -8.86 1.33 3.18
CA PRO A 76 -7.77 1.06 4.12
C PRO A 76 -7.33 2.31 4.90
N GLU A 77 -7.25 3.46 4.24
CA GLU A 77 -6.89 4.72 4.88
C GLU A 77 -8.00 5.25 5.77
N VAL A 78 -9.26 5.09 5.36
CA VAL A 78 -10.44 5.41 6.20
C VAL A 78 -10.40 4.59 7.50
N ALA A 79 -10.25 3.27 7.40
CA ALA A 79 -10.17 2.39 8.57
C ALA A 79 -9.00 2.76 9.49
N ARG A 80 -7.82 3.08 8.91
CA ARG A 80 -6.65 3.53 9.66
C ARG A 80 -6.91 4.83 10.40
N LYS A 81 -7.51 5.84 9.75
CA LYS A 81 -7.82 7.15 10.35
C LYS A 81 -8.88 7.03 11.45
N LEU A 82 -9.89 6.17 11.26
CA LEU A 82 -10.93 5.90 12.26
C LEU A 82 -10.47 5.01 13.42
N GLY A 83 -9.29 4.38 13.31
CA GLY A 83 -8.76 3.49 14.36
C GLY A 83 -9.53 2.18 14.46
N VAL A 84 -9.97 1.63 13.32
CA VAL A 84 -10.70 0.36 13.22
C VAL A 84 -10.07 -0.55 12.16
N THR A 85 -10.54 -1.79 12.07
CA THR A 85 -10.16 -2.69 10.98
C THR A 85 -11.02 -2.43 9.74
N ILE A 86 -10.57 -2.85 8.55
CA ILE A 86 -11.38 -2.77 7.32
C ILE A 86 -12.69 -3.57 7.47
N SER A 87 -12.63 -4.72 8.16
CA SER A 87 -13.83 -5.52 8.45
C SER A 87 -14.77 -4.81 9.44
N GLY A 88 -14.22 -4.14 10.46
CA GLY A 88 -15.00 -3.31 11.39
C GLY A 88 -15.68 -2.13 10.67
N LEU A 89 -14.97 -1.49 9.74
CA LEU A 89 -15.52 -0.44 8.88
C LEU A 89 -16.70 -0.96 8.04
N ALA A 90 -16.56 -2.15 7.44
CA ALA A 90 -17.65 -2.79 6.69
C ALA A 90 -18.87 -3.14 7.57
N ARG A 91 -18.64 -3.61 8.82
CA ARG A 91 -19.73 -3.84 9.79
C ARG A 91 -20.46 -2.55 10.19
N GLY A 92 -19.76 -1.41 10.16
CA GLY A 92 -20.34 -0.08 10.33
C GLY A 92 -21.12 0.43 9.11
N GLY A 93 -21.19 -0.34 8.02
CA GLY A 93 -21.89 0.03 6.79
C GLY A 93 -21.12 1.00 5.90
N VAL A 94 -19.85 1.29 6.21
CA VAL A 94 -19.01 2.19 5.41
C VAL A 94 -18.26 1.39 4.36
N GLU A 95 -18.71 1.50 3.11
CA GLU A 95 -18.14 0.77 1.97
C GLU A 95 -17.39 1.63 0.97
N GLU A 96 -17.66 2.93 0.97
CA GLU A 96 -17.11 3.89 0.03
C GLU A 96 -15.88 4.62 0.58
N ALA A 97 -15.24 5.40 -0.30
CA ALA A 97 -14.17 6.29 0.11
C ALA A 97 -14.77 7.48 0.87
N LEU A 98 -14.10 7.92 1.94
CA LEU A 98 -14.53 9.07 2.74
C LEU A 98 -13.48 10.17 2.68
N THR A 99 -13.92 11.42 2.57
CA THR A 99 -13.10 12.61 2.71
C THR A 99 -12.60 12.80 4.15
N THR A 100 -11.63 13.68 4.34
CA THR A 100 -11.17 14.02 5.70
C THR A 100 -12.29 14.63 6.55
N ASP A 101 -13.19 15.40 5.95
CA ASP A 101 -14.29 16.06 6.67
C ASP A 101 -15.33 15.03 7.16
N GLU A 102 -15.71 14.07 6.31
CA GLU A 102 -16.62 12.97 6.71
C GLU A 102 -16.01 12.07 7.79
N ILE A 103 -14.70 11.79 7.70
CA ILE A 103 -13.98 11.06 8.76
C ILE A 103 -14.00 11.84 10.06
N THR A 104 -13.80 13.16 10.00
CA THR A 104 -13.81 14.03 11.18
C THR A 104 -15.19 14.05 11.81
N ALA A 105 -16.25 14.20 11.01
CA ALA A 105 -17.62 14.13 11.48
C ALA A 105 -17.92 12.80 12.19
N LEU A 106 -17.49 11.66 11.63
CA LEU A 106 -17.65 10.36 12.29
C LEU A 106 -16.91 10.26 13.62
N LEU A 107 -15.72 10.86 13.73
CA LEU A 107 -14.95 10.88 14.97
C LEU A 107 -15.58 11.78 16.04
N GLU A 108 -16.24 12.86 15.62
CA GLU A 108 -16.97 13.79 16.51
C GLU A 108 -18.30 13.20 16.98
N GLU A 109 -19.10 12.65 16.06
CA GLU A 109 -20.37 12.00 16.38
C GLU A 109 -20.16 10.72 17.19
N MET A 110 -19.06 10.02 16.92
CA MET A 110 -18.65 8.77 17.56
C MET A 110 -19.83 7.79 17.72
N PRO A 111 -20.42 7.31 16.62
CA PRO A 111 -21.55 6.39 16.67
C PRO A 111 -21.16 5.09 17.38
N TRP A 112 -22.15 4.41 17.96
CA TRP A 112 -21.94 3.21 18.79
C TRP A 112 -21.05 2.15 18.12
N TRP A 113 -21.27 1.89 16.82
CA TRP A 113 -20.48 0.90 16.07
C TRP A 113 -19.00 1.29 16.04
N LEU A 114 -18.68 2.57 15.89
CA LEU A 114 -17.31 3.06 15.81
C LEU A 114 -16.62 2.93 17.17
N SER A 115 -17.30 3.31 18.27
CA SER A 115 -16.78 3.12 19.62
C SER A 115 -16.49 1.65 19.92
N GLN A 116 -17.42 0.75 19.55
CA GLN A 116 -17.26 -0.68 19.77
C GLN A 116 -16.09 -1.26 18.96
N GLU A 117 -15.97 -0.91 17.68
CA GLU A 117 -14.88 -1.42 16.82
C GLU A 117 -13.51 -0.90 17.27
N ARG A 118 -13.42 0.35 17.75
CA ARG A 118 -12.19 0.90 18.33
C ARG A 118 -11.80 0.17 19.61
N TYR A 119 -12.76 -0.10 20.48
CA TYR A 119 -12.53 -0.89 21.70
C TYR A 119 -12.03 -2.30 21.36
N ASN A 120 -12.69 -2.99 20.42
CA ASN A 120 -12.30 -4.32 19.97
C ASN A 120 -10.86 -4.32 19.43
N LEU A 121 -10.50 -3.35 18.60
CA LEU A 121 -9.14 -3.26 18.06
C LEU A 121 -8.10 -3.00 19.16
N ALA A 122 -8.43 -2.19 20.17
CA ALA A 122 -7.55 -1.98 21.32
C ALA A 122 -7.30 -3.28 22.09
N GLN A 123 -8.36 -4.05 22.40
CA GLN A 123 -8.23 -5.34 23.08
C GLN A 123 -7.38 -6.35 22.32
N VAL A 124 -7.54 -6.41 20.98
CA VAL A 124 -6.72 -7.28 20.13
C VAL A 124 -5.24 -6.87 20.19
N ARG A 125 -4.94 -5.57 20.14
CA ARG A 125 -3.56 -5.06 20.20
C ARG A 125 -2.90 -5.34 21.54
N ASP A 126 -3.64 -5.20 22.64
CA ASP A 126 -3.13 -5.52 23.98
C ASP A 126 -2.77 -7.02 24.10
N GLU A 127 -3.64 -7.89 23.56
CA GLU A 127 -3.38 -9.33 23.52
C GLU A 127 -2.19 -9.70 22.62
N GLU A 128 -2.09 -9.08 21.43
CA GLU A 128 -0.95 -9.28 20.53
C GLU A 128 0.38 -8.90 21.18
N LEU A 129 0.40 -7.79 21.93
CA LEU A 129 1.59 -7.35 22.68
C LEU A 129 1.98 -8.38 23.74
N ARG A 130 1.01 -8.82 24.56
CA ARG A 130 1.22 -9.83 25.60
C ARG A 130 1.77 -11.14 25.02
N VAL A 131 1.20 -11.60 23.90
CA VAL A 131 1.66 -12.81 23.21
C VAL A 131 3.07 -12.63 22.66
N LYS A 132 3.39 -11.47 22.08
CA LYS A 132 4.72 -11.15 21.56
C LYS A 132 5.77 -11.16 22.67
N GLU A 133 5.50 -10.54 23.81
CA GLU A 133 6.39 -10.52 24.99
C GLU A 133 6.65 -11.92 25.52
N ARG A 134 5.58 -12.71 25.74
CA ARG A 134 5.69 -14.11 26.16
C ARG A 134 6.52 -14.95 25.18
N ASN A 135 6.34 -14.74 23.88
CA ASN A 135 7.09 -15.48 22.86
C ASN A 135 8.57 -15.06 22.84
N ALA A 136 8.87 -13.78 23.03
CA ALA A 136 10.22 -13.26 23.14
C ALA A 136 10.96 -13.81 24.37
N GLU A 137 10.29 -13.84 25.53
CA GLU A 137 10.84 -14.43 26.76
C GLU A 137 11.18 -15.92 26.56
N ARG A 138 10.25 -16.70 25.98
CA ARG A 138 10.47 -18.12 25.68
C ARG A 138 11.62 -18.32 24.70
N ALA A 139 11.75 -17.47 23.68
CA ALA A 139 12.85 -17.54 22.73
C ALA A 139 14.20 -17.23 23.40
N ALA A 140 14.25 -16.20 24.25
CA ALA A 140 15.45 -15.84 25.02
C ALA A 140 15.86 -16.98 25.96
N LYS A 141 14.91 -17.59 26.67
CA LYS A 141 15.17 -18.73 27.55
C LYS A 141 15.75 -19.94 26.78
N ARG A 142 15.16 -20.30 25.63
CA ARG A 142 15.69 -21.38 24.78
C ARG A 142 17.11 -21.08 24.27
N ALA A 143 17.39 -19.83 23.91
CA ALA A 143 18.73 -19.42 23.47
C ALA A 143 19.75 -19.49 24.62
N ALA A 144 19.33 -19.24 25.86
CA ALA A 144 20.20 -19.35 27.05
C ALA A 144 20.45 -20.79 27.49
N GLU A 145 19.46 -21.68 27.33
CA GLU A 145 19.53 -23.10 27.71
C GLU A 145 20.21 -23.99 26.64
N GLY A 146 20.30 -23.52 25.40
CA GLY A 146 20.93 -24.22 24.28
C GLY A 146 22.43 -23.96 24.12
N ARG A 147 23.21 -24.12 25.20
CA ARG A 147 24.68 -24.21 25.16
C ARG A 147 25.14 -25.62 25.50
#